data_AF-A0A5C9EJP3-F1
#
_entry.id   AF-A0A5C9EJP3-F1
#
_cell.length_a   1.000
_cell.length_b   1.000
_cell.length_c   1.000
_cell.angle_alpha   90.00
_cell.angle_beta   90.00
_cell.angle_gamma   90.00
#
_symmetry.space_group_name_H-M   'P 1'
#
loop_
_entity.id
_entity.type
_entity.pdbx_description
1 polymer ?
#
loop_
_entity_poly.entity_id
_entity_poly.type
_entity_poly.pdbx_seq_one_letter_code
_entity_poly.pdbx_strand_id
1 'polypeptide(L)'
;MVNNNEVSAVIVTYKDRLTRFGFNYLESYFTSHGTRIIVLNREEVQDPQKELVDDLIAIVTSFSGKVYGYRSHKARWIVSHLKKEVNA
;
A
#
# COMPACT_ATOMS: atom_id res chain seq x y z
N MET A 1 6.41 -14.90 -15.61
CA MET A 1 5.75 -13.70 -15.02
C MET A 1 4.27 -13.66 -15.41
N VAL A 2 3.43 -12.96 -14.63
CA VAL A 2 1.99 -12.77 -14.95
C VAL A 2 1.81 -12.21 -16.37
N ASN A 3 2.61 -11.21 -16.73
CA ASN A 3 2.56 -10.53 -18.02
C ASN A 3 2.91 -11.45 -19.22
N ASN A 4 3.57 -12.58 -18.95
CA ASN A 4 3.94 -13.58 -19.96
C ASN A 4 2.97 -14.78 -19.97
N ASN A 5 1.89 -14.73 -19.19
CA ASN A 5 0.95 -15.84 -18.97
C ASN A 5 1.60 -17.12 -18.39
N GLU A 6 2.72 -16.97 -17.68
CA GLU A 6 3.45 -18.11 -17.08
C GLU A 6 2.96 -18.44 -15.66
N VAL A 7 2.03 -17.64 -15.10
CA VAL A 7 1.58 -17.75 -13.71
C VAL A 7 0.08 -18.04 -13.69
N SER A 8 -0.32 -19.16 -13.10
CA SER A 8 -1.73 -19.56 -13.00
C SER A 8 -2.43 -18.99 -11.77
N ALA A 9 -1.69 -18.79 -10.67
CA ALA A 9 -2.23 -18.22 -9.44
C ALA A 9 -1.17 -17.45 -8.65
N VAL A 10 -1.61 -16.38 -7.99
CA VAL A 10 -0.85 -15.64 -6.98
C VAL A 10 -1.56 -15.83 -5.65
N ILE A 11 -0.85 -16.42 -4.69
CA ILE A 11 -1.39 -16.73 -3.37
C ILE A 11 -0.80 -15.72 -2.39
N VAL A 12 -1.67 -15.00 -1.69
CA VAL A 12 -1.29 -14.03 -0.66
C VAL A 12 -2.01 -14.35 0.64
N THR A 13 -1.38 -14.03 1.77
CA THR A 13 -2.02 -14.19 3.07
C THR A 13 -3.17 -13.19 3.24
N TYR A 14 -2.96 -11.92 2.84
CA TYR A 14 -3.91 -10.82 2.94
C TYR A 14 -3.89 -9.95 1.68
N LYS A 15 -4.95 -9.16 1.44
CA LYS A 15 -5.05 -8.28 0.26
C LYS A 15 -3.95 -7.21 0.23
N ASP A 16 -3.65 -6.62 1.38
CA ASP A 16 -2.66 -5.55 1.55
C ASP A 16 -1.21 -6.01 1.32
N ARG A 17 -0.94 -7.33 1.45
CA ARG A 17 0.35 -7.94 1.10
C ARG A 17 0.64 -7.92 -0.39
N LEU A 18 -0.41 -7.91 -1.22
CA LEU A 18 -0.23 -7.74 -2.66
C LEU A 18 -0.01 -6.26 -2.99
N THR A 19 -0.84 -5.38 -2.42
CA THR A 19 -0.74 -3.95 -2.63
C THR A 19 -1.55 -3.17 -1.59
N ARG A 20 -1.06 -2.00 -1.17
CA ARG A 20 -1.81 -1.10 -0.28
C ARG A 20 -2.98 -0.41 -1.00
N PHE A 21 -2.86 -0.16 -2.31
CA PHE A 21 -3.91 0.43 -3.14
C PHE A 21 -4.02 -0.26 -4.50
N GLY A 22 -5.19 -0.17 -5.14
CA GLY A 22 -5.37 -0.71 -6.49
C GLY A 22 -5.45 -2.24 -6.55
N PHE A 23 -5.85 -2.90 -5.45
CA PHE A 23 -6.08 -4.35 -5.44
C PHE A 23 -7.03 -4.77 -6.57
N ASN A 24 -8.17 -4.10 -6.71
CA ASN A 24 -9.17 -4.43 -7.75
C ASN A 24 -8.62 -4.23 -9.18
N TYR A 25 -7.71 -3.26 -9.35
CA TYR A 25 -7.01 -3.07 -10.62
C TYR A 25 -6.10 -4.26 -10.91
N LEU A 26 -5.28 -4.68 -9.94
CA LEU A 26 -4.42 -5.86 -10.08
C LEU A 26 -5.23 -7.14 -10.27
N GLU A 27 -6.37 -7.29 -9.59
CA GLU A 27 -7.28 -8.42 -9.78
C GLU A 27 -7.82 -8.48 -11.20
N SER A 28 -8.26 -7.35 -11.75
CA SER A 28 -8.72 -7.26 -13.14
C SER A 28 -7.59 -7.53 -14.13
N TYR A 29 -6.41 -6.98 -13.87
CA TYR A 29 -5.22 -7.17 -14.70
C TYR A 29 -4.71 -8.62 -14.67
N PHE A 30 -4.70 -9.28 -13.52
CA PHE A 30 -4.24 -10.67 -13.40
C PHE A 30 -5.25 -11.60 -14.06
N THR A 31 -6.54 -11.33 -13.86
CA THR A 31 -7.63 -12.08 -14.50
C THR A 31 -7.54 -12.01 -16.03
N SER A 32 -7.17 -10.85 -16.61
CA SER A 32 -6.98 -10.74 -18.06
C SER A 32 -5.79 -11.54 -18.61
N HIS A 33 -4.88 -11.99 -17.74
CA HIS A 33 -3.74 -12.86 -18.06
C HIS A 33 -3.97 -14.31 -17.62
N GLY A 34 -5.21 -14.69 -17.27
CA GLY A 34 -5.55 -16.04 -16.79
C GLY A 34 -4.98 -16.36 -15.41
N THR A 35 -4.50 -15.37 -14.67
CA THR A 35 -3.95 -15.53 -13.32
C THR A 35 -5.02 -15.23 -12.27
N ARG A 36 -5.21 -16.14 -11.31
CA ARG A 36 -6.12 -15.94 -10.17
C ARG A 36 -5.38 -15.41 -8.95
N ILE A 37 -5.97 -14.48 -8.22
CA ILE A 37 -5.47 -14.07 -6.89
C ILE A 37 -6.23 -14.85 -5.82
N ILE A 38 -5.50 -15.57 -4.96
CA ILE A 38 -6.07 -16.35 -3.85
C ILE A 38 -5.60 -15.71 -2.54
N VAL A 39 -6.55 -15.23 -1.73
CA VAL A 39 -6.26 -14.64 -0.41
C VAL A 39 -6.56 -15.68 0.67
N LEU A 40 -5.54 -16.13 1.39
CA LEU A 40 -5.64 -17.26 2.34
C LEU A 40 -6.35 -16.89 3.64
N ASN A 41 -6.13 -15.67 4.14
CA ASN A 41 -6.60 -15.27 5.45
C ASN A 41 -7.47 -14.01 5.35
N ARG A 42 -8.68 -14.07 5.90
CA ARG A 42 -9.63 -12.94 5.90
C ARG A 42 -9.51 -12.07 7.16
N GLU A 43 -8.84 -12.56 8.19
CA GLU A 43 -8.65 -11.85 9.47
C GLU A 43 -7.18 -11.49 9.67
N GLU A 44 -6.90 -10.19 9.68
CA GLU A 44 -5.58 -9.59 9.91
C GLU A 44 -4.99 -10.08 11.25
N VAL A 45 -3.91 -10.87 11.20
CA VAL A 45 -3.15 -11.27 12.39
C VAL A 45 -1.71 -10.79 12.25
N GLN A 46 -1.51 -9.53 12.63
CA GLN A 46 -0.28 -8.79 12.97
C GLN A 46 -0.72 -7.34 13.16
N ASP A 47 -0.15 -6.55 14.08
CA ASP A 47 -0.53 -5.16 14.39
C ASP A 47 -0.76 -4.31 13.12
N PRO A 48 -1.99 -4.29 12.55
CA PRO A 48 -2.25 -3.72 11.23
C PRO A 48 -2.16 -2.21 11.32
N GLN A 49 -2.39 -1.68 12.53
CA GLN A 49 -2.36 -0.26 12.81
C GLN A 49 -0.98 0.30 12.52
N LYS A 50 0.09 -0.38 12.94
CA LYS A 50 1.46 0.09 12.68
C LYS A 50 1.78 0.17 11.18
N GLU A 51 1.46 -0.87 10.40
CA GLU A 51 1.71 -0.85 8.96
C GLU A 51 0.88 0.22 8.23
N LEU A 52 -0.39 0.38 8.62
CA LEU A 52 -1.24 1.43 8.06
C LEU A 52 -0.73 2.84 8.39
N VAL A 53 -0.22 3.05 9.60
CA VAL A 53 0.40 4.31 10.03
C VAL A 53 1.65 4.60 9.21
N ASP A 54 2.54 3.63 9.02
CA ASP A 54 3.77 3.80 8.24
C ASP A 54 3.45 4.15 6.77
N ASP A 55 2.46 3.52 6.17
CA ASP A 55 2.04 3.84 4.80
C ASP A 55 1.36 5.20 4.69
N LEU A 56 0.53 5.59 5.66
CA LEU A 56 -0.05 6.93 5.71
C LEU A 56 1.06 8.01 5.77
N ILE A 57 2.07 7.80 6.62
CA ILE A 57 3.23 8.68 6.71
C ILE A 57 3.95 8.76 5.36
N ALA A 58 4.17 7.63 4.67
CA ALA A 58 4.83 7.59 3.37
C ALA A 58 4.05 8.37 2.29
N ILE A 59 2.73 8.17 2.23
CA ILE A 59 1.82 8.87 1.31
C ILE A 59 1.88 10.38 1.57
N VAL A 60 1.61 10.80 2.80
CA VAL A 60 1.58 12.23 3.16
C VAL A 60 2.94 12.89 2.90
N THR A 61 4.04 12.18 3.15
CA THR A 61 5.39 12.68 2.82
C THR A 61 5.56 12.90 1.32
N SER A 62 5.17 11.93 0.49
CA SER A 62 5.24 12.02 -0.97
C SER A 62 4.40 13.17 -1.52
N PHE A 63 3.15 13.29 -1.07
CA PHE A 63 2.25 14.38 -1.49
C PHE A 63 2.72 15.74 -1.00
N SER A 64 3.17 15.85 0.26
CA SER A 64 3.69 17.10 0.81
C SER A 64 4.92 17.58 0.05
N GLY A 65 5.81 16.66 -0.34
CA GLY A 65 6.97 16.96 -1.19
C GLY A 65 6.58 17.45 -2.58
N LYS A 66 5.56 16.86 -3.21
CA LYS A 66 5.05 17.27 -4.53
C LYS A 66 4.34 18.63 -4.50
N VAL A 67 3.54 18.89 -3.48
CA VAL A 67 2.72 20.12 -3.38
C VAL A 67 3.54 21.31 -2.90
N TYR A 68 4.41 21.12 -1.91
CA TYR A 68 5.13 22.22 -1.26
C TYR A 68 6.63 22.24 -1.58
N GLY A 69 7.16 21.20 -2.21
CA GLY A 69 8.59 21.00 -2.41
C GLY A 69 9.21 20.15 -1.29
N TYR A 70 10.04 19.18 -1.67
CA TYR A 70 10.63 18.18 -0.77
C TYR A 70 11.46 18.77 0.39
N ARG A 71 12.01 19.97 0.24
CA ARG A 71 12.80 20.67 1.27
C ARG A 71 12.03 21.79 1.97
N SER A 72 10.77 22.01 1.63
CA SER A 72 9.99 23.09 2.21
C SER A 72 9.78 22.89 3.70
N HIS A 73 9.73 24.02 4.43
CA HIS A 73 9.40 24.00 5.84
C HIS A 73 7.99 23.42 6.07
N LYS A 74 7.04 23.76 5.19
CA LYS A 74 5.65 23.30 5.26
C LYS A 74 5.53 21.78 5.11
N ALA A 75 6.24 21.16 4.15
CA ALA A 75 6.24 19.71 4.02
C ALA A 75 6.80 18.99 5.25
N ARG A 76 7.91 19.49 5.80
CA ARG A 76 8.50 18.94 7.04
C ARG A 76 7.55 19.08 8.23
N TRP A 77 6.91 20.24 8.37
CA TRP A 77 5.97 20.52 9.44
C TRP A 77 4.79 19.53 9.40
N ILE A 78 4.14 19.34 8.24
CA ILE A 78 3.01 18.42 8.07
C ILE A 78 3.40 16.99 8.48
N VAL A 79 4.50 16.48 7.93
CA VAL A 79 4.96 15.11 8.21
C VAL A 79 5.32 14.93 9.69
N SER A 80 5.98 15.93 10.29
CA SER A 80 6.36 15.87 11.70
C SER A 80 5.16 15.92 12.65
N HIS A 81 4.13 16.69 12.29
CA HIS A 81 2.91 16.82 13.08
C HIS A 81 2.09 15.53 12.99
N LEU A 82 1.89 15.01 11.77
CA LEU A 82 1.22 13.72 11.57
C LEU A 82 1.88 12.61 12.39
N LYS A 83 3.22 12.51 12.34
CA LYS A 83 3.98 11.52 13.13
C LYS A 83 3.76 11.64 14.64
N LYS A 84 3.46 12.82 15.16
CA LYS A 84 3.17 13.00 16.59
C LYS A 84 1.76 12.51 16.92
N GLU A 85 0.77 12.82 16.10
CA GLU A 85 -0.62 12.44 16.32
C GLU A 85 -0.84 10.92 16.21
N VAL A 86 -0.20 10.26 15.24
CA VAL A 86 -0.39 8.82 15.00
C VAL A 86 0.44 7.92 15.92
N ASN A 87 1.44 8.46 16.62
CA ASN A 87 2.26 7.73 17.58
C ASN A 87 2.03 8.16 19.05
N ALA A 88 1.03 9.02 19.29
CA ALA A 88 0.55 9.38 20.61
C ALA A 88 -0.42 8.33 21.14
#